data_AF-A0A7S0MWM5-F1
#
_entry.id   AF-A0A7S0MWM5-F1
#
_cell.length_a   1.000
_cell.length_b   1.000
_cell.length_c   1.000
_cell.angle_alpha   90.00
_cell.angle_beta   90.00
_cell.angle_gamma   90.00
#
_symmetry.space_group_name_H-M   'P 1'
#
loop_
_entity.id
_entity.type
_entity.pdbx_description
1 polymer ?
#
loop_
_entity_poly.entity_id
_entity_poly.type
_entity_poly.pdbx_seq_one_letter_code
_entity_poly.pdbx_strand_id
1 'polypeptide(L)'
;TGEPLAARMAARKLQSQPSMPENEITGLEGVVAPPSVKFVLGVIALGLAGTWVAASIAGATMQLANVVFTLSWSTVALFATVVFLLEGKRQQFKAEVEDYAQCMVEKHPQALAWLRGLFAMAGAGLAVPILILSAWNESIRSAFRNPKLVCNEMPYEAGWVRCVTVAVAEVWLRVAAWDWLDTCERMLWIGILYFGVNVGAGKVATLFLSWLNHYLDGTAIGWVILIFIGVGLAMFLLPPV
;
A
#
# COMPACT_ATOMS: atom_id res chain seq x y z
N THR A 1 -27.23 -44.17 13.19
CA THR A 1 -26.43 -43.17 13.92
C THR A 1 -25.43 -42.57 12.95
N GLY A 2 -25.85 -41.54 12.21
CA GLY A 2 -25.06 -40.93 11.14
C GLY A 2 -24.26 -39.75 11.68
N GLU A 3 -22.95 -39.93 11.83
CA GLU A 3 -22.05 -38.79 12.01
C GLU A 3 -22.07 -37.93 10.75
N PRO A 4 -22.19 -36.59 10.88
CA PRO A 4 -22.17 -35.70 9.74
C PRO A 4 -20.81 -35.78 9.03
N LEU A 5 -20.86 -35.98 7.71
CA LEU A 5 -19.69 -36.07 6.80
C LEU A 5 -18.68 -34.92 7.00
N ALA A 6 -19.17 -33.76 7.47
CA ALA A 6 -18.37 -32.59 7.83
C ALA A 6 -17.37 -32.85 8.97
N ALA A 7 -17.74 -33.63 9.98
CA ALA A 7 -16.86 -33.97 11.11
C ALA A 7 -15.68 -34.85 10.67
N ARG A 8 -15.92 -35.77 9.71
CA ARG A 8 -14.86 -36.62 9.13
C ARG A 8 -13.90 -35.84 8.23
N MET A 9 -14.37 -34.81 7.53
CA MET A 9 -13.48 -33.96 6.73
C MET A 9 -12.64 -33.02 7.60
N ALA A 10 -13.18 -32.53 8.72
CA ALA A 10 -12.42 -31.74 9.68
C ALA A 10 -11.30 -32.56 10.37
N ALA A 11 -11.61 -33.81 10.75
CA ALA A 11 -10.62 -34.70 11.35
C ALA A 11 -9.47 -35.08 10.39
N ARG A 12 -9.76 -35.24 9.09
CA ARG A 12 -8.70 -35.52 8.08
C ARG A 12 -7.76 -34.35 7.84
N LYS A 13 -8.21 -33.09 7.99
CA LYS A 13 -7.35 -31.91 7.85
C LYS A 13 -6.38 -31.72 9.02
N LEU A 14 -6.73 -32.20 10.22
CA LEU A 14 -5.85 -32.14 11.38
C LEU A 14 -4.75 -33.22 11.34
N GLN A 15 -5.01 -34.37 10.72
CA GLN A 15 -4.03 -35.46 10.61
C GLN A 15 -3.03 -35.30 9.46
N SER A 16 -3.27 -34.37 8.52
CA SER A 16 -2.36 -34.12 7.40
C SER A 16 -1.48 -32.88 7.61
N GLN A 17 -1.41 -32.31 8.81
CA GLN A 17 -0.37 -31.32 9.09
C GLN A 17 0.96 -32.06 9.28
N PRO A 18 1.92 -31.92 8.35
CA PRO A 18 3.24 -32.50 8.52
C PRO A 18 3.87 -31.91 9.79
N SER A 19 4.31 -32.78 10.70
CA SER A 19 5.12 -32.39 11.85
C SER A 19 6.36 -31.69 11.33
N MET A 20 6.41 -30.36 11.47
CA MET A 20 7.56 -29.57 11.06
C MET A 20 8.78 -29.97 11.89
N PRO A 21 9.92 -30.32 11.26
CA PRO A 21 11.14 -30.65 11.98
C PRO A 21 11.63 -29.42 12.76
N GLU A 22 11.78 -29.60 14.08
CA GLU A 22 12.08 -28.57 15.08
C GLU A 22 13.50 -27.97 14.97
N ASN A 23 14.27 -28.33 13.93
CA ASN A 23 15.71 -28.08 13.84
C ASN A 23 16.16 -27.12 12.71
N GLU A 24 15.25 -26.40 12.05
CA GLU A 24 15.60 -25.47 10.94
C GLU A 24 15.51 -23.99 11.30
N ILE A 25 15.50 -23.64 12.60
CA ILE A 25 15.35 -22.24 13.05
C ILE A 25 16.69 -21.47 13.05
N THR A 26 17.83 -22.15 12.96
CA THR A 26 19.16 -21.47 12.92
C THR A 26 19.60 -21.01 11.52
N GLY A 27 18.77 -21.20 10.48
CA GLY A 27 19.08 -20.75 9.11
C GLY A 27 18.60 -19.33 8.76
N LEU A 28 17.96 -18.61 9.69
CA LEU A 28 17.17 -17.42 9.35
C LEU A 28 17.90 -16.07 9.43
N GLU A 29 19.19 -16.04 9.77
CA GLU A 29 20.00 -14.81 9.76
C GLU A 29 20.39 -14.31 8.35
N GLY A 30 19.99 -15.03 7.30
CA GLY A 30 20.50 -14.79 5.94
C GLY A 30 19.47 -14.57 4.83
N VAL A 31 18.21 -14.23 5.13
CA VAL A 31 17.23 -13.93 4.05
C VAL A 31 17.53 -12.55 3.47
N VAL A 32 18.61 -12.50 2.70
CA VAL A 32 19.01 -11.35 1.91
C VAL A 32 18.04 -11.27 0.76
N ALA A 33 17.15 -10.27 0.79
CA ALA A 33 16.21 -10.05 -0.32
C ALA A 33 16.98 -10.00 -1.65
N PRO A 34 16.47 -10.67 -2.70
CA PRO A 34 17.15 -10.69 -3.98
C PRO A 34 17.31 -9.26 -4.51
N PRO A 35 18.40 -8.98 -5.26
CA PRO A 35 18.72 -7.62 -5.69
C PRO A 35 17.60 -6.97 -6.53
N SER A 36 16.83 -7.79 -7.27
CA SER A 36 15.62 -7.41 -7.99
C SER A 36 14.57 -6.78 -7.07
N VAL A 37 14.23 -7.46 -5.97
CA VAL A 37 13.22 -7.02 -5.00
C VAL A 37 13.66 -5.77 -4.25
N LYS A 38 14.94 -5.71 -3.84
CA LYS A 38 15.51 -4.51 -3.19
C LYS A 38 15.44 -3.28 -4.10
N PHE A 39 15.75 -3.45 -5.37
CA PHE A 39 15.70 -2.37 -6.34
C PHE A 39 14.26 -1.88 -6.56
N VAL A 40 13.29 -2.80 -6.74
CA VAL A 40 11.86 -2.46 -6.88
C VAL A 40 11.35 -1.73 -5.63
N LEU A 41 11.66 -2.24 -4.43
CA LEU A 41 11.32 -1.59 -3.17
C LEU A 41 11.94 -0.19 -3.07
N GLY A 42 13.18 -0.03 -3.52
CA GLY A 42 13.87 1.27 -3.56
C GLY A 42 13.16 2.28 -4.46
N VAL A 43 12.67 1.86 -5.64
CA VAL A 43 11.93 2.76 -6.54
C VAL A 43 10.55 3.10 -5.99
N ILE A 44 9.85 2.14 -5.38
CA ILE A 44 8.58 2.41 -4.70
C ILE A 44 8.79 3.41 -3.55
N ALA A 45 9.83 3.20 -2.73
CA ALA A 45 10.18 4.11 -1.64
C ALA A 45 10.52 5.52 -2.15
N LEU A 46 11.25 5.63 -3.27
CA LEU A 46 11.52 6.91 -3.93
C LEU A 46 10.22 7.60 -4.41
N GLY A 47 9.29 6.84 -4.99
CA GLY A 47 8.00 7.37 -5.44
C GLY A 47 7.11 7.84 -4.29
N LEU A 48 7.09 7.10 -3.18
CA LEU A 48 6.40 7.48 -1.95
C LEU A 48 7.03 8.74 -1.33
N ALA A 49 8.37 8.81 -1.28
CA ALA A 49 9.08 10.01 -0.84
C ALA A 49 8.76 11.22 -1.73
N GLY A 50 8.70 11.05 -3.04
CA GLY A 50 8.31 12.11 -3.97
C GLY A 50 6.87 12.59 -3.76
N THR A 51 5.94 11.66 -3.55
CA THR A 51 4.53 11.98 -3.27
C THR A 51 4.37 12.70 -1.93
N TRP A 52 5.18 12.32 -0.94
CA TRP A 52 5.24 12.98 0.34
C TRP A 52 5.78 14.41 0.22
N VAL A 53 6.85 14.63 -0.54
CA VAL A 53 7.36 15.98 -0.83
C VAL A 53 6.27 16.81 -1.53
N ALA A 54 5.57 16.22 -2.51
CA ALA A 54 4.46 16.89 -3.20
C ALA A 54 3.34 17.29 -2.24
N ALA A 55 2.96 16.40 -1.32
CA ALA A 55 1.90 16.64 -0.34
C ALA A 55 2.28 17.76 0.63
N SER A 56 3.51 17.78 1.14
CA SER A 56 4.03 18.90 1.96
C SER A 56 3.97 20.22 1.21
N ILE A 57 4.30 20.21 -0.09
CA ILE A 57 4.28 21.40 -0.93
C ILE A 57 2.85 21.91 -1.21
N ALA A 58 1.87 20.99 -1.28
CA ALA A 58 0.47 21.32 -1.53
C ALA A 58 -0.11 22.25 -0.47
N GLY A 59 0.41 22.15 0.77
CA GLY A 59 0.01 23.00 1.88
C GLY A 59 0.28 24.49 1.67
N ALA A 60 1.32 24.88 0.93
CA ALA A 60 1.56 26.30 0.59
C ALA A 60 1.06 26.69 -0.80
N THR A 61 1.28 25.84 -1.81
CA THR A 61 0.85 26.17 -3.18
C THR A 61 0.41 24.91 -3.94
N MET A 62 -0.86 24.89 -4.38
CA MET A 62 -1.41 23.76 -5.14
C MET A 62 -0.73 23.54 -6.50
N GLN A 63 -0.21 24.59 -7.15
CA GLN A 63 0.41 24.49 -8.46
C GLN A 63 1.73 23.69 -8.42
N LEU A 64 2.59 23.98 -7.45
CA LEU A 64 3.89 23.31 -7.34
C LEU A 64 3.71 21.84 -6.90
N ALA A 65 2.73 21.57 -6.03
CA ALA A 65 2.39 20.23 -5.62
C ALA A 65 1.93 19.32 -6.77
N ASN A 66 1.08 19.84 -7.66
CA ASN A 66 0.64 19.09 -8.82
C ASN A 66 1.82 18.69 -9.72
N VAL A 67 2.84 19.55 -9.87
CA VAL A 67 4.04 19.23 -10.66
C VAL A 67 4.84 18.09 -10.01
N VAL A 68 5.11 18.18 -8.71
CA VAL A 68 5.88 17.14 -7.99
C VAL A 68 5.12 15.82 -7.92
N PHE A 69 3.80 15.87 -7.74
CA PHE A 69 2.94 14.69 -7.76
C PHE A 69 2.97 14.01 -9.14
N THR A 70 2.86 14.79 -10.21
CA THR A 70 2.92 14.27 -11.59
C THR A 70 4.27 13.65 -11.91
N LEU A 71 5.38 14.27 -11.46
CA LEU A 71 6.73 13.73 -11.65
C LEU A 71 6.98 12.46 -10.83
N SER A 72 6.42 12.37 -9.63
CA SER A 72 6.55 11.18 -8.78
C SER A 72 5.81 9.99 -9.39
N TRP A 73 4.57 10.22 -9.84
CA TRP A 73 3.77 9.20 -10.53
C TRP A 73 4.32 8.82 -11.89
N SER A 74 4.88 9.77 -12.65
CA SER A 74 5.49 9.46 -13.94
C SER A 74 6.75 8.59 -13.78
N THR A 75 7.53 8.81 -12.72
CA THR A 75 8.70 8.00 -12.39
C THR A 75 8.29 6.56 -12.05
N VAL A 76 7.26 6.39 -11.21
CA VAL A 76 6.72 5.06 -10.88
C VAL A 76 6.12 4.37 -12.11
N ALA A 77 5.39 5.10 -12.96
CA ALA A 77 4.78 4.56 -14.17
C ALA A 77 5.82 4.16 -15.22
N LEU A 78 6.86 4.97 -15.42
CA LEU A 78 7.96 4.66 -16.33
C LEU A 78 8.71 3.42 -15.84
N PHE A 79 8.95 3.33 -14.54
CA PHE A 79 9.56 2.15 -13.94
C PHE A 79 8.71 0.89 -14.10
N ALA A 80 7.40 0.97 -13.81
CA ALA A 80 6.47 -0.13 -14.02
C ALA A 80 6.48 -0.58 -15.49
N THR A 81 6.56 0.36 -16.43
CA THR A 81 6.64 0.08 -17.87
C THR A 81 7.94 -0.65 -18.23
N VAL A 82 9.09 -0.22 -17.69
CA VAL A 82 10.38 -0.91 -17.90
C VAL A 82 10.36 -2.33 -17.35
N VAL A 83 9.79 -2.53 -16.15
CA VAL A 83 9.62 -3.88 -15.57
C VAL A 83 8.69 -4.74 -16.44
N PHE A 84 7.61 -4.15 -16.97
CA PHE A 84 6.69 -4.84 -17.86
C PHE A 84 7.33 -5.22 -19.20
N LEU A 85 8.19 -4.38 -19.78
CA LEU A 85 8.88 -4.66 -21.04
C LEU A 85 9.95 -5.75 -20.92
N LEU A 86 10.43 -6.04 -19.71
CA LEU A 86 11.37 -7.14 -19.42
C LEU A 86 10.64 -8.48 -19.22
N GLU A 87 9.70 -8.81 -20.12
CA GLU A 87 8.76 -9.94 -20.07
C GLU A 87 9.41 -11.29 -19.74
N GLY A 88 10.67 -11.51 -20.16
CA GLY A 88 11.39 -12.77 -19.96
C GLY A 88 11.67 -13.13 -18.49
N LYS A 89 11.70 -12.16 -17.56
CA LYS A 89 12.00 -12.40 -16.14
C LYS A 89 10.77 -12.35 -15.22
N ARG A 90 9.57 -12.15 -15.78
CA ARG A 90 8.35 -11.96 -15.00
C ARG A 90 7.99 -13.17 -14.13
N GLN A 91 8.16 -14.38 -14.66
CA GLN A 91 7.86 -15.61 -13.92
C GLN A 91 8.85 -15.85 -12.76
N GLN A 92 10.13 -15.58 -13.00
CA GLN A 92 11.17 -15.69 -11.98
C GLN A 92 10.95 -14.66 -10.86
N PHE A 93 10.68 -13.41 -11.23
CA PHE A 93 10.37 -12.36 -10.25
C PHE A 93 9.10 -12.68 -9.45
N LYS A 94 8.06 -13.23 -10.09
CA LYS A 94 6.84 -13.63 -9.39
C LYS A 94 7.13 -14.72 -8.35
N ALA A 95 7.92 -15.74 -8.71
CA ALA A 95 8.30 -16.80 -7.79
C ALA A 95 9.16 -16.28 -6.63
N GLU A 96 10.14 -15.42 -6.90
CA GLU A 96 10.99 -14.78 -5.86
C GLU A 96 10.17 -13.91 -4.90
N VAL A 97 9.24 -13.12 -5.42
CA VAL A 97 8.37 -12.27 -4.60
C VAL A 97 7.39 -13.10 -3.78
N GLU A 98 6.85 -14.18 -4.34
CA GLU A 98 5.93 -15.06 -3.64
C GLU A 98 6.61 -15.79 -2.48
N ASP A 99 7.83 -16.29 -2.69
CA ASP A 99 8.64 -16.93 -1.65
C ASP A 99 9.02 -15.93 -0.54
N TYR A 100 9.46 -14.73 -0.91
CA TYR A 100 9.75 -13.66 0.06
C TYR A 100 8.49 -13.22 0.82
N ALA A 101 7.34 -13.12 0.15
CA ALA A 101 6.07 -12.77 0.77
C ALA A 101 5.63 -13.84 1.78
N GLN A 102 5.77 -15.12 1.45
CA GLN A 102 5.46 -16.23 2.36
C GLN A 102 6.37 -16.21 3.59
N CYS A 103 7.67 -16.02 3.40
CA CYS A 103 8.64 -15.88 4.49
C CYS A 103 8.31 -14.68 5.41
N MET A 104 7.92 -13.54 4.84
CA MET A 104 7.49 -12.36 5.62
C MET A 104 6.21 -12.60 6.40
N VAL A 105 5.24 -13.33 5.82
CA VAL A 105 3.98 -13.70 6.47
C VAL A 105 4.26 -14.59 7.69
N GLU A 106 5.17 -15.54 7.56
CA GLU A 106 5.52 -16.48 8.62
C GLU A 106 6.33 -15.84 9.75
N LYS A 107 7.35 -15.03 9.40
CA LYS A 107 8.23 -14.39 10.40
C LYS A 107 7.58 -13.24 11.16
N HIS A 108 6.75 -12.44 10.49
CA HIS A 108 6.23 -11.20 11.06
C HIS A 108 4.72 -11.05 10.82
N PRO A 109 3.87 -11.92 11.42
CA PRO A 109 2.43 -11.86 11.23
C PRO A 109 1.84 -10.53 11.74
N GLN A 110 2.44 -9.96 12.79
CA GLN A 110 2.01 -8.65 13.32
C GLN A 110 2.27 -7.53 12.30
N ALA A 111 3.46 -7.46 11.71
CA ALA A 111 3.81 -6.43 10.74
C ALA A 111 2.93 -6.51 9.49
N LEU A 112 2.61 -7.73 9.05
CA LEU A 112 1.72 -7.95 7.91
C LEU A 112 0.32 -7.38 8.16
N ALA A 113 -0.22 -7.57 9.36
CA ALA A 113 -1.57 -7.06 9.65
C ALA A 113 -1.60 -5.53 9.84
N TRP A 114 -0.52 -4.90 10.32
CA TRP A 114 -0.37 -3.43 10.22
C TRP A 114 -0.27 -2.95 8.77
N LEU A 115 0.49 -3.68 7.94
CA LEU A 115 0.62 -3.38 6.51
C LEU A 115 -0.72 -3.53 5.77
N ARG A 116 -1.53 -4.55 6.11
CA ARG A 116 -2.89 -4.72 5.58
C ARG A 116 -3.80 -3.55 5.97
N GLY A 117 -3.73 -3.10 7.23
CA GLY A 117 -4.47 -1.91 7.69
C GLY A 117 -4.04 -0.64 6.93
N LEU A 118 -2.74 -0.43 6.76
CA LEU A 118 -2.20 0.69 5.97
C LEU A 118 -2.65 0.60 4.50
N PHE A 119 -2.59 -0.60 3.91
CA PHE A 119 -3.02 -0.85 2.54
C PHE A 119 -4.53 -0.66 2.37
N ALA A 120 -5.35 -1.05 3.35
CA ALA A 120 -6.78 -0.80 3.32
C ALA A 120 -7.08 0.72 3.37
N MET A 121 -6.39 1.45 4.25
CA MET A 121 -6.58 2.90 4.39
C MET A 121 -6.14 3.69 3.14
N ALA A 122 -4.94 3.42 2.62
CA ALA A 122 -4.40 4.14 1.46
C ALA A 122 -4.94 3.60 0.13
N GLY A 123 -5.12 2.28 0.05
CA GLY A 123 -5.52 1.57 -1.16
C GLY A 123 -7.01 1.64 -1.47
N ALA A 124 -7.88 1.92 -0.49
CA ALA A 124 -9.32 2.06 -0.74
C ALA A 124 -9.63 3.11 -1.82
N GLY A 125 -8.92 4.25 -1.81
CA GLY A 125 -9.08 5.30 -2.83
C GLY A 125 -8.63 4.87 -4.23
N LEU A 126 -7.63 3.99 -4.33
CA LEU A 126 -7.14 3.45 -5.60
C LEU A 126 -7.90 2.21 -6.07
N ALA A 127 -8.56 1.49 -5.17
CA ALA A 127 -9.29 0.27 -5.50
C ALA A 127 -10.42 0.54 -6.50
N VAL A 128 -11.19 1.61 -6.29
CA VAL A 128 -12.31 2.00 -7.18
C VAL A 128 -11.86 2.24 -8.62
N PRO A 129 -10.87 3.12 -8.91
CA PRO A 129 -10.42 3.33 -10.28
C PRO A 129 -9.77 2.09 -10.90
N ILE A 130 -9.06 1.27 -10.12
CA ILE A 130 -8.49 -0.01 -10.61
C ILE A 130 -9.61 -0.97 -11.03
N LEU A 131 -10.67 -1.09 -10.22
CA LEU A 131 -11.82 -1.92 -10.55
C LEU A 131 -12.51 -1.43 -11.82
N ILE A 132 -12.71 -0.12 -11.98
CA ILE A 132 -13.28 0.48 -13.19
C ILE A 132 -12.41 0.19 -14.42
N LEU A 133 -11.10 0.41 -14.33
CA LEU A 133 -10.17 0.12 -15.43
C LEU A 133 -10.15 -1.37 -15.78
N SER A 134 -10.21 -2.25 -14.77
CA SER A 134 -10.25 -3.70 -15.00
C SER A 134 -11.54 -4.12 -15.69
N ALA A 135 -12.67 -3.50 -15.33
CA ALA A 135 -13.96 -3.76 -15.95
C ALA A 135 -14.03 -3.19 -17.37
N TRP A 136 -13.44 -2.02 -17.59
CA TRP A 136 -13.29 -1.44 -18.91
C TRP A 136 -12.45 -2.33 -19.83
N ASN A 137 -11.31 -2.83 -19.33
CA ASN A 137 -10.43 -3.70 -20.08
C ASN A 137 -11.11 -5.02 -20.48
N GLU A 138 -11.86 -5.63 -19.56
CA GLU A 138 -12.64 -6.83 -19.86
C GLU A 138 -13.86 -6.53 -20.77
N SER A 139 -14.45 -5.34 -20.67
CA SER A 139 -15.50 -4.88 -21.59
C SER A 139 -14.98 -4.72 -23.02
N ILE A 140 -13.79 -4.16 -23.20
CA ILE A 140 -13.12 -4.09 -24.51
C ILE A 140 -12.84 -5.51 -25.00
N ARG A 141 -12.21 -6.35 -24.16
CA ARG A 141 -11.84 -7.71 -24.54
C ARG A 141 -13.06 -8.55 -24.93
N SER A 142 -14.18 -8.42 -24.22
CA SER A 142 -15.42 -9.12 -24.53
C SER A 142 -16.10 -8.59 -25.79
N ALA A 143 -16.02 -7.29 -26.08
CA ALA A 143 -16.48 -6.72 -27.34
C ALA A 143 -15.70 -7.24 -28.57
N PHE A 144 -14.42 -7.58 -28.40
CA PHE A 144 -13.56 -8.10 -29.49
C PHE A 144 -13.40 -9.64 -29.48
N ARG A 145 -13.99 -10.37 -28.52
CA ARG A 145 -13.89 -11.83 -28.45
C ARG A 145 -15.01 -12.49 -29.27
N ASN A 146 -14.62 -13.38 -30.19
CA ASN A 146 -15.56 -14.28 -30.84
C ASN A 146 -16.24 -15.17 -29.77
N PRO A 147 -17.58 -15.19 -29.68
CA PRO A 147 -18.34 -15.84 -28.60
C PRO A 147 -18.24 -17.38 -28.58
N LYS A 148 -17.49 -18.00 -29.50
CA LYS A 148 -17.42 -19.46 -29.67
C LYS A 148 -16.30 -20.16 -28.89
N LEU A 149 -15.41 -19.45 -28.20
CA LEU A 149 -14.19 -20.05 -27.62
C LEU A 149 -14.08 -19.96 -26.08
N VAL A 150 -15.10 -19.48 -25.36
CA VAL A 150 -15.01 -19.21 -23.91
C VAL A 150 -16.14 -19.91 -23.16
N CYS A 151 -16.19 -21.23 -23.30
CA CYS A 151 -16.99 -22.12 -22.46
C CYS A 151 -16.09 -23.21 -21.85
N ASN A 152 -14.95 -22.82 -21.25
CA ASN A 152 -14.23 -23.70 -20.35
C ASN A 152 -14.31 -23.10 -18.95
N GLU A 153 -15.33 -23.58 -18.23
CA GLU A 153 -15.31 -23.92 -16.80
C GLU A 153 -14.53 -22.97 -15.88
N MET A 154 -15.18 -21.89 -15.47
CA MET A 154 -14.96 -21.38 -14.11
C MET A 154 -16.27 -21.54 -13.33
N PRO A 155 -16.32 -22.42 -12.30
CA PRO A 155 -17.48 -22.57 -11.45
C PRO A 155 -17.50 -21.39 -10.46
N TYR A 156 -18.15 -20.28 -10.83
CA TYR A 156 -18.37 -19.19 -9.88
C TYR A 156 -19.71 -18.48 -10.13
N GLU A 157 -20.68 -18.73 -9.24
CA GLU A 157 -22.07 -18.24 -9.32
C GLU A 157 -22.24 -16.72 -9.09
N ALA A 158 -21.17 -15.94 -8.93
CA ALA A 158 -21.30 -14.51 -8.69
C ALA A 158 -21.19 -13.71 -10.00
N GLY A 159 -22.33 -13.28 -10.54
CA GLY A 159 -22.43 -12.58 -11.84
C GLY A 159 -21.57 -11.31 -12.00
N TRP A 160 -21.07 -10.71 -10.92
CA TRP A 160 -20.17 -9.56 -10.97
C TRP A 160 -18.73 -9.91 -11.40
N VAL A 161 -18.29 -11.16 -11.19
CA VAL A 161 -16.94 -11.62 -11.56
C VAL A 161 -16.77 -11.67 -13.07
N ARG A 162 -17.87 -11.78 -13.84
CA ARG A 162 -17.85 -11.72 -15.31
C ARG A 162 -17.43 -10.36 -15.85
N CYS A 163 -17.60 -9.30 -15.06
CA CYS A 163 -17.24 -7.94 -15.45
C CYS A 163 -15.79 -7.58 -15.09
N VAL A 164 -15.01 -8.47 -14.47
CA VAL A 164 -13.68 -8.16 -13.93
C VAL A 164 -12.67 -9.21 -14.41
N THR A 165 -11.44 -8.80 -14.66
CA THR A 165 -10.37 -9.73 -15.05
C THR A 165 -10.12 -10.79 -13.95
N VAL A 166 -9.82 -12.03 -14.34
CA VAL A 166 -9.57 -13.16 -13.41
C VAL A 166 -8.54 -12.81 -12.34
N ALA A 167 -7.47 -12.11 -12.71
CA ALA A 167 -6.42 -11.68 -11.79
C ALA A 167 -6.94 -10.74 -10.69
N VAL A 168 -7.81 -9.79 -11.03
CA VAL A 168 -8.39 -8.85 -10.05
C VAL A 168 -9.42 -9.55 -9.18
N ALA A 169 -10.21 -10.48 -9.75
CA ALA A 169 -11.16 -11.28 -8.98
C ALA A 169 -10.46 -12.16 -7.93
N GLU A 170 -9.34 -12.82 -8.29
CA GLU A 170 -8.54 -13.59 -7.33
C GLU A 170 -8.00 -12.74 -6.19
N VAL A 171 -7.46 -11.55 -6.51
CA VAL A 171 -6.98 -10.60 -5.49
C VAL A 171 -8.12 -10.14 -4.59
N TRP A 172 -9.28 -9.83 -5.17
CA TRP A 172 -10.44 -9.39 -4.41
C TRP A 172 -10.95 -10.46 -3.46
N LEU A 173 -11.01 -11.72 -3.89
CA LEU A 173 -11.40 -12.84 -3.03
C LEU A 173 -10.42 -13.01 -1.86
N ARG A 174 -9.12 -12.83 -2.11
CA ARG A 174 -8.11 -12.87 -1.04
C ARG A 174 -8.29 -11.73 -0.04
N VAL A 175 -8.60 -10.52 -0.51
CA VAL A 175 -8.88 -9.35 0.34
C VAL A 175 -10.17 -9.53 1.12
N ALA A 176 -11.22 -10.07 0.49
CA ALA A 176 -12.49 -10.36 1.13
C ALA A 176 -12.36 -11.39 2.26
N ALA A 177 -11.40 -12.32 2.14
CA ALA A 177 -11.09 -13.33 3.16
C ALA A 177 -10.25 -12.78 4.34
N TRP A 178 -9.90 -11.49 4.36
CA TRP A 178 -9.19 -10.91 5.50
C TRP A 178 -10.08 -10.83 6.74
N ASP A 179 -9.46 -10.91 7.91
CA ASP A 179 -10.13 -10.56 9.16
C ASP A 179 -10.31 -9.04 9.21
N TRP A 180 -11.48 -8.59 8.75
CA TRP A 180 -11.83 -7.18 8.68
C TRP A 180 -11.90 -6.54 10.05
N LEU A 181 -12.16 -7.30 11.12
CA LEU A 181 -12.22 -6.73 12.47
C LEU A 181 -10.82 -6.31 12.94
N ASP A 182 -9.83 -7.20 12.87
CA ASP A 182 -8.42 -6.89 13.20
C ASP A 182 -7.86 -5.81 12.27
N THR A 183 -8.20 -5.86 10.97
CA THR A 183 -7.73 -4.87 10.00
C THR A 183 -8.32 -3.48 10.28
N CYS A 184 -9.61 -3.39 10.60
CA CYS A 184 -10.28 -2.13 10.94
C CYS A 184 -9.78 -1.55 12.27
N GLU A 185 -9.51 -2.38 13.27
CA GLU A 185 -8.95 -1.92 14.55
C GLU A 185 -7.58 -1.25 14.34
N ARG A 186 -6.69 -1.89 13.57
CA ARG A 186 -5.37 -1.32 13.26
C ARG A 186 -5.47 -0.06 12.41
N MET A 187 -6.38 -0.04 11.43
CA MET A 187 -6.66 1.16 10.64
C MET A 187 -7.11 2.34 11.52
N LEU A 188 -7.95 2.09 12.52
CA LEU A 188 -8.39 3.09 13.49
C LEU A 188 -7.23 3.61 14.34
N TRP A 189 -6.34 2.73 14.80
CA TRP A 189 -5.13 3.14 15.52
C TRP A 189 -4.18 4.01 14.67
N ILE A 190 -3.94 3.62 13.41
CA ILE A 190 -3.16 4.44 12.47
C ILE A 190 -3.84 5.80 12.27
N GLY A 191 -5.16 5.83 12.11
CA GLY A 191 -5.94 7.05 11.95
C GLY A 191 -5.87 7.97 13.17
N ILE A 192 -5.99 7.42 14.39
CA ILE A 192 -5.86 8.18 15.64
C ILE A 192 -4.45 8.75 15.77
N LEU A 193 -3.41 7.95 15.49
CA LEU A 193 -2.03 8.41 15.53
C LEU A 193 -1.81 9.55 14.55
N TYR A 194 -2.24 9.38 13.30
CA TYR A 194 -2.15 10.40 12.26
C TYR A 194 -2.89 11.69 12.66
N PHE A 195 -4.13 11.56 13.13
CA PHE A 195 -4.92 12.69 13.62
C PHE A 195 -4.25 13.40 14.80
N GLY A 196 -3.72 12.63 15.76
CA GLY A 196 -3.03 13.15 16.93
C GLY A 196 -1.77 13.92 16.57
N VAL A 197 -0.97 13.40 15.63
CA VAL A 197 0.22 14.10 15.11
C VAL A 197 -0.17 15.39 14.40
N ASN A 198 -1.16 15.36 13.51
CA ASN A 198 -1.55 16.54 12.74
C ASN A 198 -2.16 17.64 13.62
N VAL A 199 -3.09 17.28 14.51
CA VAL A 199 -3.71 18.23 15.43
C VAL A 199 -2.70 18.74 16.44
N GLY A 200 -1.91 17.83 17.01
CA GLY A 200 -0.89 18.16 18.00
C GLY A 200 0.11 19.15 17.43
N ALA A 201 0.66 18.85 16.27
CA ALA A 201 1.65 19.71 15.67
C ALA A 201 1.05 21.01 15.10
N GLY A 202 -0.21 21.02 14.63
CA GLY A 202 -0.91 22.26 14.29
C GLY A 202 -1.10 23.19 15.50
N LYS A 203 -1.40 22.64 16.68
CA LYS A 203 -1.49 23.41 17.93
C LYS A 203 -0.13 23.91 18.39
N VAL A 204 0.90 23.08 18.34
CA VAL A 204 2.28 23.46 18.67
C VAL A 204 2.76 24.58 17.75
N ALA A 205 2.51 24.48 16.44
CA ALA A 205 2.83 25.53 15.47
C ALA A 205 2.12 26.84 15.81
N THR A 206 0.83 26.79 16.17
CA THR A 206 0.06 27.98 16.57
C THR A 206 0.64 28.64 17.82
N LEU A 207 0.96 27.85 18.85
CA LEU A 207 1.58 28.34 20.09
C LEU A 207 2.96 28.94 19.82
N PHE A 208 3.76 28.28 18.98
CA PHE A 208 5.08 28.74 18.58
C PHE A 208 5.00 30.09 17.85
N LEU A 209 4.10 30.23 16.88
CA LEU A 209 3.90 31.49 16.15
C LEU A 209 3.41 32.61 17.07
N SER A 210 2.51 32.33 18.01
CA SER A 210 2.04 33.32 18.99
C SER A 210 3.17 33.78 19.91
N TRP A 211 3.99 32.85 20.40
CA TRP A 211 5.16 33.17 21.24
C TRP A 211 6.20 33.98 20.46
N LEU A 212 6.49 33.57 19.22
CA LEU A 212 7.43 34.25 18.34
C LEU A 212 6.98 35.70 18.04
N ASN A 213 5.67 35.90 17.82
CA ASN A 213 5.12 37.23 17.59
C ASN A 213 5.30 38.16 18.81
N HIS A 214 5.10 37.63 20.02
CA HIS A 214 5.34 38.40 21.25
C HIS A 214 6.83 38.73 21.46
N TYR A 215 7.72 37.78 21.16
CA TYR A 215 9.16 37.99 21.27
C TYR A 215 9.70 39.03 20.28
N LEU A 216 9.04 39.15 19.12
CA LEU A 216 9.43 40.10 18.08
C LEU A 216 8.84 41.50 18.26
N ASP A 217 8.06 41.72 19.32
CA ASP A 217 7.49 43.02 19.64
C ASP A 217 8.62 44.00 20.02
N GLY A 218 8.82 45.03 19.18
CA GLY A 218 9.91 46.01 19.32
C GLY A 218 11.15 45.76 18.43
N THR A 219 11.19 44.67 17.65
CA THR A 219 12.26 44.44 16.67
C THR A 219 11.98 45.15 15.34
N ALA A 220 13.04 45.55 14.63
CA ALA A 220 12.89 46.14 13.30
C ALA A 220 12.23 45.17 12.31
N ILE A 221 11.29 45.67 11.50
CA ILE A 221 10.49 44.88 10.53
C ILE A 221 11.32 43.96 9.64
N GLY A 222 12.53 44.38 9.23
CA GLY A 222 13.40 43.57 8.37
C GLY A 222 13.80 42.23 8.99
N TRP A 223 14.10 42.21 10.30
CA TRP A 223 14.45 40.98 11.02
C TRP A 223 13.24 40.07 11.21
N VAL A 224 12.07 40.66 11.47
CA VAL A 224 10.81 39.93 11.60
C VAL A 224 10.51 39.15 10.31
N ILE A 225 10.60 39.80 9.16
CA ILE A 225 10.36 39.15 7.85
C ILE A 225 11.33 37.99 7.62
N LEU A 226 12.63 38.20 7.91
CA LEU A 226 13.66 37.18 7.69
C LEU A 226 13.43 35.94 8.59
N ILE A 227 13.07 36.15 9.86
CA ILE A 227 12.78 35.07 10.81
C ILE A 227 11.52 34.31 10.39
N PHE A 228 10.46 35.01 9.97
CA PHE A 228 9.23 34.35 9.47
C PHE A 228 9.47 33.54 8.20
N ILE A 229 10.33 34.00 7.28
CA ILE A 229 10.74 33.22 6.11
C ILE A 229 11.51 31.95 6.55
N GLY A 230 12.45 32.08 7.50
CA GLY A 230 13.20 30.93 8.02
C GLY A 230 12.32 29.90 8.71
N VAL A 231 11.39 30.35 9.55
CA VAL A 231 10.40 29.49 10.21
C VAL A 231 9.45 28.86 9.21
N GLY A 232 8.97 29.63 8.23
CA GLY A 232 8.13 29.13 7.14
C GLY A 232 8.84 28.04 6.37
N LEU A 233 10.10 28.26 5.96
CA LEU A 233 10.93 27.26 5.30
C LEU A 233 11.18 26.04 6.18
N ALA A 234 11.44 26.21 7.47
CA ALA A 234 11.65 25.10 8.39
C ALA A 234 10.38 24.25 8.59
N MET A 235 9.21 24.89 8.77
CA MET A 235 7.91 24.22 8.84
C MET A 235 7.52 23.54 7.53
N PHE A 236 8.10 23.95 6.41
CA PHE A 236 7.84 23.38 5.10
C PHE A 236 8.81 22.24 4.71
N LEU A 237 10.08 22.37 5.10
CA LEU A 237 11.11 21.35 4.87
C LEU A 237 11.03 20.22 5.89
N LEU A 238 10.57 20.50 7.12
CA LEU A 238 10.19 19.45 8.04
C LEU A 238 8.77 18.98 7.68
N PRO A 239 8.63 17.76 7.14
CA PRO A 239 7.35 17.17 6.79
C PRO A 239 6.39 17.07 7.99
N PRO A 240 5.09 16.86 7.71
CA PRO A 240 3.95 17.06 8.61
C PRO A 240 4.06 16.45 10.01
N VAL A 241 3.42 17.02 11.03
CA VAL A 241 2.40 18.10 11.06
C VAL A 241 1.34 18.15 9.96
#